data_AF-A0A969VS37-F1
#
_entry.id   AF-A0A969VS37-F1
#
_cell.length_a   1.000
_cell.length_b   1.000
_cell.length_c   1.000
_cell.angle_alpha   90.00
_cell.angle_beta   90.00
_cell.angle_gamma   90.00
#
_symmetry.space_group_name_H-M   'P 1'
#
loop_
_entity.id
_entity.type
_entity.pdbx_description
1 polymer ?
#
loop_
_entity_poly.entity_id
_entity_poly.type
_entity_poly.pdbx_seq_one_letter_code
_entity_poly.pdbx_strand_id
1 'polypeptide(L)'
;SAVTFITASQFLDQNQITYGGHMAAAMALMESPAIILAVFLASAAKSNKKQSSLNLLHKSFTDGAQLLLIGAMIVGLFAGTTGEKIMAPFSIDLFKGMLAFFLLDMGLMVAKNFKQVLNKPVYVLIYGVFAPPIHALLALLICKIAGVDLGETILLMILSASASYIAVPAALKYALPQANPSLYFGMSLGLTFPINIIIGIPLYTYIAKLFS
;
A
#
# COMPACT_ATOMS: atom_id res chain seq x y z
N SER A 1 0.64 -0.30 0.30
CA SER A 1 -0.28 -1.38 0.69
C SER A 1 0.37 -2.29 1.71
N ALA A 2 -0.43 -2.81 2.65
CA ALA A 2 -0.02 -3.82 3.63
C ALA A 2 0.76 -5.01 3.02
N VAL A 3 0.33 -5.51 1.85
CA VAL A 3 0.96 -6.67 1.20
C VAL A 3 2.40 -6.36 0.82
N THR A 4 2.64 -5.25 0.12
CA THR A 4 4.00 -4.82 -0.26
C THR A 4 4.85 -4.47 0.95
N PHE A 5 4.27 -3.84 1.98
CA PHE A 5 4.97 -3.55 3.23
C PHE A 5 5.52 -4.84 3.86
N ILE A 6 4.69 -5.87 3.99
CA ILE A 6 5.09 -7.09 4.67
C ILE A 6 6.12 -7.87 3.83
N THR A 7 5.96 -7.91 2.50
CA THR A 7 6.99 -8.48 1.63
C THR A 7 8.32 -7.74 1.75
N ALA A 8 8.29 -6.40 1.85
CA ALA A 8 9.48 -5.59 2.04
C ALA A 8 10.12 -5.82 3.40
N SER A 9 9.36 -5.79 4.49
CA SER A 9 9.82 -6.11 5.84
C SER A 9 10.49 -7.48 5.89
N GLN A 10 9.87 -8.50 5.30
CA GLN A 10 10.45 -9.84 5.23
C GLN A 10 11.74 -9.89 4.39
N PHE A 11 11.84 -9.09 3.32
CA PHE A 11 13.06 -8.95 2.52
C PHE A 11 14.17 -8.24 3.33
N LEU A 12 13.84 -7.20 4.09
CA LEU A 12 14.79 -6.51 4.96
C LEU A 12 15.30 -7.43 6.08
N ASP A 13 14.42 -8.21 6.71
CA ASP A 13 14.80 -9.21 7.73
C ASP A 13 15.81 -10.21 7.17
N GLN A 14 15.57 -10.72 5.95
CA GLN A 14 16.48 -11.64 5.26
C GLN A 14 17.83 -11.00 4.92
N ASN A 15 17.85 -9.69 4.68
CA ASN A 15 19.05 -8.92 4.38
C ASN A 15 19.68 -8.27 5.62
N GLN A 16 19.22 -8.61 6.83
CA GLN A 16 19.70 -8.08 8.11
C GLN A 16 19.63 -6.54 8.20
N ILE A 17 18.64 -5.93 7.55
CA ILE A 17 18.39 -4.50 7.63
C ILE A 17 17.30 -4.27 8.69
N THR A 18 17.66 -3.62 9.77
CA THR A 18 16.74 -3.30 10.87
C THR A 18 15.83 -2.13 10.50
N TYR A 19 14.59 -2.17 10.99
CA TYR A 19 13.61 -1.10 10.88
C TYR A 19 12.73 -1.12 12.14
N GLY A 20 12.20 0.04 12.53
CA GLY A 20 11.35 0.16 13.70
C GLY A 20 9.94 -0.37 13.49
N GLY A 21 9.37 -1.00 14.53
CA GLY A 21 7.99 -1.51 14.51
C GLY A 21 6.91 -0.44 14.28
N HIS A 22 7.25 0.84 14.52
CA HIS A 22 6.38 1.98 14.21
C HIS A 22 6.07 2.10 12.70
N MET A 23 6.86 1.49 11.83
CA MET A 23 6.60 1.46 10.39
C MET A 23 5.32 0.69 10.02
N ALA A 24 4.91 -0.29 10.83
CA ALA A 24 3.61 -0.93 10.66
C ALA A 24 2.45 0.05 10.89
N ALA A 25 2.60 0.93 11.89
CA ALA A 25 1.65 2.02 12.14
C ALA A 25 1.69 3.07 11.01
N ALA A 26 2.87 3.42 10.50
CA ALA A 26 3.00 4.34 9.36
C ALA A 26 2.27 3.79 8.12
N MET A 27 2.46 2.51 7.78
CA MET A 27 1.75 1.85 6.69
C MET A 27 0.23 1.93 6.88
N ALA A 28 -0.24 1.61 8.09
CA ALA A 28 -1.66 1.64 8.42
C ALA A 28 -2.26 3.05 8.25
N LEU A 29 -1.56 4.08 8.73
CA LEU A 29 -1.95 5.47 8.58
C LEU A 29 -1.99 5.93 7.12
N MET A 30 -1.21 5.31 6.21
CA MET A 30 -1.22 5.66 4.79
C MET A 30 -2.44 5.12 4.02
N GLU A 31 -3.20 4.17 4.57
CA GLU A 31 -4.42 3.66 3.90
C GLU A 31 -5.56 4.70 3.97
N SER A 32 -5.69 5.46 5.06
CA SER A 32 -6.78 6.44 5.23
C SER A 32 -6.73 7.60 4.22
N PRO A 33 -5.57 8.30 4.02
CA PRO A 33 -5.45 9.33 3.01
C PRO A 33 -5.72 8.82 1.60
N ALA A 34 -5.29 7.60 1.27
CA ALA A 34 -5.52 7.00 -0.03
C ALA A 34 -7.02 6.76 -0.31
N ILE A 35 -7.76 6.23 0.68
CA ILE A 35 -9.21 6.02 0.58
C ILE A 35 -9.94 7.37 0.49
N ILE A 36 -9.60 8.34 1.35
CA ILE A 36 -10.20 9.68 1.34
C ILE A 36 -10.01 10.33 -0.03
N LEU A 37 -8.78 10.32 -0.56
CA LEU A 37 -8.47 10.92 -1.86
C LEU A 37 -9.21 10.22 -3.00
N ALA A 38 -9.27 8.88 -2.99
CA ALA A 38 -10.00 8.11 -3.99
C ALA A 38 -11.50 8.46 -4.00
N VAL A 39 -12.15 8.52 -2.83
CA VAL A 39 -13.56 8.88 -2.71
C VAL A 39 -13.81 10.34 -3.08
N PHE A 40 -12.91 11.25 -2.68
CA PHE A 40 -13.00 12.67 -3.03
C PHE A 40 -12.91 12.90 -4.54
N LEU A 41 -11.88 12.33 -5.20
CA LEU A 41 -11.71 12.43 -6.65
C LEU A 41 -12.87 11.78 -7.41
N ALA A 42 -13.37 10.64 -6.90
CA ALA A 42 -14.55 9.98 -7.44
C ALA A 42 -15.81 10.86 -7.36
N SER A 43 -16.01 11.52 -6.22
CA SER A 43 -17.11 12.46 -6.02
C SER A 43 -16.98 13.69 -6.91
N ALA A 44 -15.77 14.22 -7.11
CA ALA A 44 -15.52 15.37 -7.96
C ALA A 44 -15.78 15.06 -9.45
N ALA A 45 -15.45 13.84 -9.90
CA ALA A 45 -15.70 13.38 -11.26
C ALA A 45 -17.19 13.21 -11.58
N LYS A 46 -18.02 12.90 -10.57
CA LYS A 46 -19.49 12.98 -10.68
C LYS A 46 -19.89 14.45 -10.54
N SER A 47 -20.01 15.16 -11.66
CA SER A 47 -20.34 16.60 -11.77
C SER A 47 -21.67 17.07 -11.11
N ASN A 48 -22.25 16.33 -10.16
CA ASN A 48 -23.55 16.64 -9.59
C ASN A 48 -23.64 16.31 -8.09
N LYS A 49 -22.90 17.07 -7.26
CA LYS A 49 -23.33 17.61 -5.96
C LYS A 49 -22.14 18.24 -5.24
N LYS A 50 -22.39 19.42 -4.68
CA LYS A 50 -21.53 20.12 -3.72
C LYS A 50 -21.52 19.34 -2.40
N GLN A 51 -20.91 18.16 -2.40
CA GLN A 51 -20.78 17.34 -1.19
C GLN A 51 -19.72 17.99 -0.31
N SER A 52 -20.13 18.53 0.84
CA SER A 52 -19.25 19.22 1.78
C SER A 52 -18.07 18.33 2.18
N SER A 53 -16.85 18.87 2.10
CA SER A 53 -15.61 18.19 2.50
C SER A 53 -15.65 17.66 3.94
N LEU A 54 -16.42 18.32 4.82
CA LEU A 54 -16.63 17.90 6.22
C LEU A 54 -17.40 16.58 6.35
N ASN A 55 -18.41 16.34 5.50
CA ASN A 55 -19.16 15.07 5.54
C ASN A 55 -18.35 13.89 5.01
N LEU A 56 -17.40 14.14 4.10
CA LEU A 56 -16.48 13.11 3.60
C LEU A 56 -15.42 12.76 4.65
N LEU A 57 -14.84 13.76 5.32
CA LEU A 57 -13.92 13.55 6.44
C LEU A 57 -14.59 12.79 7.59
N HIS A 58 -15.77 13.22 8.03
CA HIS A 58 -16.51 12.53 9.09
C HIS A 58 -16.78 11.07 8.71
N LYS A 59 -17.18 10.82 7.46
CA LYS A 59 -17.48 9.47 6.97
C LYS A 59 -16.24 8.57 6.85
N SER A 60 -15.08 9.12 6.49
CA SER A 60 -13.83 8.36 6.50
C SER A 60 -13.32 8.05 7.91
N PHE A 61 -13.54 8.94 8.89
CA PHE A 61 -13.20 8.66 10.30
C PHE A 61 -14.17 7.69 10.98
N THR A 62 -15.42 7.61 10.53
CA THR A 62 -16.43 6.64 11.03
C THR A 62 -16.51 5.37 10.19
N ASP A 63 -15.59 5.17 9.25
CA ASP A 63 -15.49 3.91 8.52
C ASP A 63 -15.06 2.78 9.47
N GLY A 64 -15.74 1.64 9.40
CA GLY A 64 -15.51 0.51 10.29
C GLY A 64 -14.06 0.01 10.26
N ALA A 65 -13.41 0.04 9.09
CA ALA A 65 -12.02 -0.37 8.97
C ALA A 65 -11.07 0.65 9.64
N GLN A 66 -11.36 1.94 9.52
CA GLN A 66 -10.57 3.00 10.17
C GLN A 66 -10.71 2.98 11.68
N LEU A 67 -11.92 2.80 12.20
CA LEU A 67 -12.17 2.67 13.64
C LEU A 67 -11.49 1.43 14.21
N LEU A 68 -11.55 0.30 13.51
CA LEU A 68 -10.83 -0.92 13.88
C LEU A 68 -9.31 -0.71 13.89
N LEU A 69 -8.77 0.00 12.89
CA LEU A 69 -7.35 0.31 12.80
C LEU A 69 -6.88 1.17 13.97
N ILE A 70 -7.58 2.29 14.23
CA ILE A 70 -7.26 3.19 15.35
C ILE A 70 -7.40 2.44 16.68
N GLY A 71 -8.45 1.65 16.84
CA GLY A 71 -8.66 0.81 18.02
C GLY A 71 -7.53 -0.19 18.23
N ALA A 72 -7.13 -0.91 17.18
CA ALA A 72 -6.02 -1.87 17.24
C ALA A 72 -4.69 -1.19 17.58
N MET A 73 -4.43 0.01 17.06
CA MET A 73 -3.25 0.80 17.42
C MET A 73 -3.26 1.20 18.89
N ILE A 74 -4.39 1.67 19.42
CA ILE A 74 -4.54 2.02 20.83
C ILE A 74 -4.31 0.80 21.72
N VAL A 75 -4.94 -0.34 21.39
CA VAL A 75 -4.73 -1.61 22.11
C VAL A 75 -3.26 -2.03 22.04
N GLY A 76 -2.61 -1.94 20.88
CA GLY A 76 -1.19 -2.26 20.71
C GLY A 76 -0.28 -1.36 21.55
N LEU A 77 -0.56 -0.05 21.61
CA LEU A 77 0.17 0.89 22.45
C LEU A 77 0.10 0.52 23.95
N PHE A 78 -1.07 0.11 24.44
CA PHE A 78 -1.24 -0.29 25.83
C PHE A 78 -0.72 -1.70 26.14
N ALA A 79 -0.83 -2.63 25.19
CA ALA A 79 -0.41 -4.02 25.39
C ALA A 79 1.12 -4.20 25.33
N GLY A 80 1.82 -3.33 24.60
CA GLY A 80 3.27 -3.31 24.49
C GLY A 80 3.86 -4.65 24.00
N THR A 81 5.11 -4.91 24.40
CA THR A 81 5.88 -6.10 23.98
C THR A 81 5.28 -7.41 24.49
N THR A 82 4.52 -7.38 25.58
CA THR A 82 3.78 -8.55 26.10
C THR A 82 2.66 -8.94 25.13
N GLY A 83 1.86 -7.97 24.70
CA GLY A 83 0.80 -8.21 23.71
C GLY A 83 1.35 -8.72 22.38
N GLU A 84 2.46 -8.12 21.91
CA GLU A 84 3.16 -8.55 20.71
C GLU A 84 3.55 -10.03 20.75
N LYS A 85 4.22 -10.48 21.83
CA LYS A 85 4.63 -11.88 22.00
C LYS A 85 3.45 -12.85 22.03
N ILE A 86 2.35 -12.48 22.68
CA ILE A 86 1.14 -13.30 22.72
C ILE A 86 0.50 -13.40 21.33
N MET A 87 0.53 -12.32 20.55
CA MET A 87 -0.04 -12.26 19.20
C MET A 87 0.87 -12.83 18.12
N ALA A 88 2.17 -13.02 18.38
CA ALA A 88 3.15 -13.45 17.38
C ALA A 88 2.77 -14.73 16.60
N PRO A 89 2.29 -15.82 17.24
CA PRO A 89 1.90 -17.03 16.49
C PRO A 89 0.80 -16.78 15.45
N PHE A 90 -0.09 -15.83 15.73
CA PHE A 90 -1.22 -15.50 14.85
C PHE A 90 -0.86 -14.39 13.85
N SER A 91 -0.26 -13.31 14.32
CA SER A 91 -0.05 -12.06 13.56
C SER A 91 1.26 -12.03 12.79
N ILE A 92 2.25 -12.83 13.20
CA ILE A 92 3.58 -12.89 12.57
C ILE A 92 3.76 -14.24 11.89
N ASP A 93 3.66 -15.34 12.64
CA ASP A 93 4.01 -16.67 12.11
C ASP A 93 2.97 -17.20 11.12
N LEU A 94 1.70 -17.31 11.55
CA LEU A 94 0.61 -17.78 10.68
C LEU A 94 0.39 -16.82 9.49
N PHE A 95 0.57 -15.52 9.72
CA PHE A 95 0.39 -14.51 8.68
C PHE A 95 1.32 -14.71 7.48
N LYS A 96 2.58 -15.14 7.69
CA LYS A 96 3.51 -15.45 6.59
C LYS A 96 2.96 -16.54 5.66
N GLY A 97 2.34 -17.59 6.24
CA GLY A 97 1.67 -18.63 5.49
C GLY A 97 0.46 -18.10 4.71
N MET A 98 -0.39 -17.29 5.35
CA MET A 98 -1.53 -16.67 4.68
C MET A 98 -1.11 -15.71 3.56
N LEU A 99 -0.04 -14.94 3.76
CA LEU A 99 0.52 -14.05 2.76
C LEU A 99 1.00 -14.83 1.54
N ALA A 100 1.66 -15.98 1.72
CA ALA A 100 2.10 -16.82 0.60
C ALA A 100 0.91 -17.27 -0.27
N PHE A 101 -0.20 -17.71 0.35
CA PHE A 101 -1.42 -18.05 -0.39
C PHE A 101 -2.06 -16.84 -1.06
N PHE A 102 -2.07 -15.68 -0.39
CA PHE A 102 -2.57 -14.44 -0.96
C PHE A 102 -1.76 -14.00 -2.18
N LEU A 103 -0.43 -14.05 -2.10
CA LEU A 103 0.47 -13.75 -3.21
C LEU A 103 0.28 -14.73 -4.37
N LEU A 104 0.06 -16.02 -4.08
CA LEU A 104 -0.26 -17.02 -5.09
C LEU A 104 -1.59 -16.72 -5.80
N ASP A 105 -2.65 -16.44 -5.05
CA ASP A 105 -3.97 -16.11 -5.61
C ASP A 105 -3.91 -14.82 -6.46
N MET A 106 -3.26 -13.77 -5.94
CA MET A 106 -3.02 -12.55 -6.70
C MET A 106 -2.18 -12.82 -7.94
N GLY A 107 -1.11 -13.62 -7.86
CA GLY A 107 -0.30 -14.03 -9.01
C GLY A 107 -1.11 -14.76 -10.09
N LEU A 108 -2.00 -15.68 -9.69
CA LEU A 108 -2.90 -16.37 -10.60
C LEU A 108 -3.92 -15.41 -11.24
N MET A 109 -4.46 -14.48 -10.46
CA MET A 109 -5.38 -13.45 -10.94
C MET A 109 -4.70 -12.54 -11.96
N VAL A 110 -3.46 -12.14 -11.71
CA VAL A 110 -2.64 -11.37 -12.66
C VAL A 110 -2.42 -12.16 -13.94
N ALA A 111 -1.98 -13.42 -13.85
CA ALA A 111 -1.72 -14.26 -15.03
C ALA A 111 -2.97 -14.43 -15.91
N LYS A 112 -4.14 -14.67 -15.30
CA LYS A 112 -5.42 -14.80 -16.01
C LYS A 112 -5.85 -13.51 -16.72
N ASN A 113 -5.52 -12.35 -16.14
CA ASN A 113 -5.97 -11.05 -16.64
C ASN A 113 -4.88 -10.24 -17.36
N PHE A 114 -3.65 -10.76 -17.49
CA PHE A 114 -2.49 -10.03 -18.00
C PHE A 114 -2.73 -9.46 -19.40
N LYS A 115 -3.34 -10.24 -20.31
CA LYS A 115 -3.70 -9.79 -21.66
C LYS A 115 -4.67 -8.60 -21.65
N GLN A 116 -5.54 -8.50 -20.65
CA GLN A 116 -6.48 -7.39 -20.53
C GLN A 116 -5.80 -6.08 -20.12
N VAL A 117 -4.65 -6.17 -19.42
CA VAL A 117 -3.83 -5.02 -19.03
C VAL A 117 -3.10 -4.46 -20.25
N LEU A 118 -2.55 -5.33 -21.10
CA LEU A 118 -1.85 -4.92 -22.33
C LEU A 118 -2.74 -4.16 -23.33
N ASN A 119 -4.05 -4.40 -23.31
CA ASN A 119 -5.03 -3.73 -24.15
C ASN A 119 -5.52 -2.39 -23.58
N LYS A 120 -4.88 -1.86 -22.52
CA LYS A 120 -5.21 -0.56 -21.94
C LYS A 120 -4.49 0.58 -22.67
N PRO A 121 -5.00 1.82 -22.55
CA PRO A 121 -4.37 2.97 -23.20
C PRO A 121 -2.91 3.12 -22.76
N VAL A 122 -2.02 3.38 -23.71
CA VAL A 122 -0.56 3.39 -23.49
C VAL A 122 -0.13 4.34 -22.36
N TYR A 123 -0.81 5.49 -22.20
CA TYR A 123 -0.49 6.45 -21.14
C TYR A 123 -0.73 5.88 -19.74
N VAL A 124 -1.72 4.98 -19.56
CA VAL A 124 -1.98 4.33 -18.27
C VAL A 124 -0.88 3.31 -17.96
N LEU A 125 -0.41 2.59 -18.98
CA LEU A 125 0.71 1.66 -18.86
C LEU A 125 2.01 2.39 -18.49
N ILE A 126 2.32 3.47 -19.20
CA ILE A 126 3.49 4.32 -18.90
C ILE A 126 3.41 4.81 -17.44
N TYR A 127 2.25 5.34 -17.04
CA TYR A 127 2.07 5.80 -15.67
C TYR A 127 2.28 4.68 -14.64
N GLY A 128 1.69 3.49 -14.86
CA GLY A 128 1.83 2.37 -13.94
C GLY A 128 3.25 1.83 -13.80
N VAL A 129 4.12 2.06 -14.79
CA VAL A 129 5.53 1.65 -14.75
C VAL A 129 6.42 2.74 -14.16
N PHE A 130 6.24 3.99 -14.55
CA PHE A 130 7.17 5.08 -14.20
C PHE A 130 6.77 5.87 -12.94
N ALA A 131 5.50 5.92 -12.58
CA ALA A 131 5.09 6.60 -11.35
C ALA A 131 5.68 5.95 -10.08
N PRO A 132 5.73 4.61 -9.92
CA PRO A 132 6.28 3.99 -8.72
C PRO A 132 7.74 4.37 -8.42
N PRO A 133 8.70 4.26 -9.37
CA PRO A 133 10.08 4.69 -9.12
C PRO A 133 10.19 6.18 -8.82
N ILE A 134 9.40 7.03 -9.48
CA ILE A 134 9.40 8.47 -9.20
C ILE A 134 8.95 8.75 -7.77
N HIS A 135 7.86 8.12 -7.30
CA HIS A 135 7.40 8.27 -5.92
C HIS A 135 8.40 7.71 -4.90
N ALA A 136 9.08 6.59 -5.21
CA ALA A 136 10.15 6.08 -4.37
C ALA A 136 11.31 7.08 -4.24
N LEU A 137 11.74 7.70 -5.34
CA LEU A 137 12.82 8.69 -5.33
C LEU A 137 12.43 9.97 -4.58
N LEU A 138 11.17 10.40 -4.68
CA LEU A 138 10.66 11.51 -3.87
C LEU A 138 10.69 11.18 -2.38
N ALA A 139 10.27 9.97 -2.00
CA ALA A 139 10.33 9.52 -0.61
C ALA A 139 11.78 9.46 -0.10
N LEU A 140 12.71 8.93 -0.90
CA LEU A 140 14.15 8.93 -0.58
C LEU A 140 14.67 10.34 -0.31
N LEU A 141 14.33 11.30 -1.18
CA LEU A 141 14.77 12.68 -1.03
C LEU A 141 14.23 13.30 0.27
N ILE A 142 12.96 13.07 0.59
CA ILE A 142 12.35 13.54 1.83
C ILE A 142 13.01 12.88 3.05
N CYS A 143 13.22 11.57 3.02
CA CYS A 143 13.86 10.82 4.10
C CYS A 143 15.30 11.30 4.34
N LYS A 144 16.05 11.57 3.27
CA LYS A 144 17.40 12.10 3.34
C LYS A 144 17.45 13.49 3.99
N ILE A 145 16.52 14.37 3.63
CA ILE A 145 16.42 15.71 4.25
C ILE A 145 16.03 15.60 5.72
N ALA A 146 15.14 14.66 6.06
CA ALA A 146 14.65 14.45 7.41
C ALA A 146 15.61 13.62 8.31
N GLY A 147 16.69 13.07 7.76
CA GLY A 147 17.64 12.24 8.51
C GLY A 147 17.04 10.92 8.99
N VAL A 148 16.18 10.30 8.18
CA VAL A 148 15.53 9.02 8.51
C VAL A 148 16.50 7.86 8.28
N ASP A 149 16.49 6.89 9.21
CA ASP A 149 17.33 5.70 9.15
C ASP A 149 17.06 4.84 7.89
N LEU A 150 18.03 3.99 7.54
CA LEU A 150 18.03 3.24 6.27
C LEU A 150 16.80 2.32 6.12
N GLY A 151 16.45 1.55 7.15
CA GLY A 151 15.35 0.59 7.08
C GLY A 151 14.00 1.28 6.87
N GLU A 152 13.75 2.33 7.64
CA GLU A 152 12.59 3.21 7.55
C GLU A 152 12.52 3.89 6.18
N THR A 153 13.65 4.39 5.69
CA THR A 153 13.76 5.00 4.36
C THR A 153 13.35 4.00 3.27
N ILE A 154 13.88 2.77 3.31
CA ILE A 154 13.52 1.74 2.32
C ILE A 154 12.04 1.41 2.38
N LEU A 155 11.48 1.24 3.59
CA LEU A 155 10.06 0.95 3.75
C LEU A 155 9.18 2.11 3.25
N LEU A 156 9.55 3.36 3.53
CA LEU A 156 8.84 4.54 3.02
C LEU A 156 8.92 4.64 1.50
N MET A 157 10.09 4.41 0.89
CA MET A 157 10.23 4.37 -0.58
C MET A 157 9.27 3.33 -1.19
N ILE A 158 9.22 2.13 -0.62
CA ILE A 158 8.39 1.04 -1.10
C ILE A 158 6.89 1.34 -0.91
N LEU A 159 6.52 1.91 0.25
CA LEU A 159 5.15 2.33 0.54
C LEU A 159 4.69 3.41 -0.43
N SER A 160 5.53 4.41 -0.72
CA SER A 160 5.25 5.48 -1.68
C SER A 160 5.14 4.99 -3.12
N ALA A 161 5.89 3.95 -3.49
CA ALA A 161 5.80 3.32 -4.82
C ALA A 161 4.61 2.36 -4.96
N SER A 162 4.01 1.91 -3.85
CA SER A 162 2.93 0.92 -3.88
C SER A 162 1.59 1.56 -4.23
N ALA A 163 0.75 0.82 -4.97
CA ALA A 163 -0.67 1.13 -5.03
C ALA A 163 -1.44 0.51 -3.85
N SER A 164 -2.72 0.86 -3.69
CA SER A 164 -3.65 0.15 -2.79
C SER A 164 -4.36 -0.95 -3.58
N TYR A 165 -4.16 -2.21 -3.18
CA TYR A 165 -4.60 -3.39 -3.92
C TYR A 165 -5.93 -3.97 -3.45
N ILE A 166 -6.39 -3.56 -2.26
CA ILE A 166 -7.56 -4.16 -1.59
C ILE A 166 -8.61 -3.07 -1.34
N ALA A 167 -8.30 -2.09 -0.49
CA ALA A 167 -9.27 -1.12 0.01
C ALA A 167 -9.76 -0.17 -1.08
N VAL A 168 -8.86 0.44 -1.86
CA VAL A 168 -9.24 1.41 -2.90
C VAL A 168 -10.06 0.77 -4.03
N PRO A 169 -9.68 -0.39 -4.61
CA PRO A 169 -10.51 -1.05 -5.61
C PRO A 169 -11.91 -1.42 -5.10
N ALA A 170 -12.03 -1.86 -3.84
CA ALA A 170 -13.30 -2.13 -3.21
C ALA A 170 -14.15 -0.86 -3.07
N ALA A 171 -13.57 0.22 -2.53
CA ALA A 171 -14.24 1.51 -2.38
C ALA A 171 -14.70 2.09 -3.73
N LEU A 172 -13.85 2.04 -4.76
CA LEU A 172 -14.16 2.53 -6.10
C LEU A 172 -15.28 1.73 -6.76
N LYS A 173 -15.35 0.41 -6.54
CA LYS A 173 -16.46 -0.41 -7.08
C LYS A 173 -17.82 0.07 -6.60
N TYR A 174 -17.93 0.48 -5.33
CA TYR A 174 -19.16 1.02 -4.77
C TYR A 174 -19.38 2.50 -5.12
N ALA A 175 -18.32 3.32 -5.08
CA ALA A 175 -18.40 4.76 -5.31
C ALA A 175 -18.56 5.13 -6.79
N LEU A 176 -18.00 4.34 -7.69
CA LEU A 176 -17.98 4.53 -9.15
C LEU A 176 -18.27 3.19 -9.88
N PRO A 177 -19.51 2.66 -9.80
CA PRO A 177 -19.86 1.41 -10.46
C PRO A 177 -19.68 1.45 -11.99
N GLN A 178 -19.71 2.64 -12.59
CA GLN A 178 -19.44 2.85 -14.01
C GLN A 178 -17.94 2.79 -14.39
N ALA A 179 -17.02 2.83 -13.42
CA ALA A 179 -15.58 2.76 -13.70
C ALA A 179 -15.21 1.33 -14.14
N ASN A 180 -14.37 1.22 -15.16
CA ASN A 180 -13.94 -0.07 -15.70
C ASN A 180 -13.10 -0.84 -14.65
N PRO A 181 -13.57 -1.98 -14.10
CA PRO A 181 -12.84 -2.75 -13.09
C PRO A 181 -11.49 -3.23 -13.56
N SER A 182 -11.37 -3.60 -14.84
CA SER A 182 -10.11 -4.02 -15.43
C SER A 182 -9.06 -2.90 -15.45
N LEU A 183 -9.43 -1.62 -15.27
CA LEU A 183 -8.46 -0.53 -15.19
C LEU A 183 -7.90 -0.42 -13.78
N TYR A 184 -8.73 -0.23 -12.75
CA TYR A 184 -8.22 -0.01 -11.40
C TYR A 184 -7.76 -1.30 -10.70
N PHE A 185 -8.37 -2.47 -10.96
CA PHE A 185 -7.82 -3.76 -10.53
C PHE A 185 -6.64 -4.19 -11.41
N GLY A 186 -6.80 -4.13 -12.73
CA GLY A 186 -5.78 -4.63 -13.66
C GLY A 186 -4.47 -3.85 -13.61
N MET A 187 -4.50 -2.52 -13.43
CA MET A 187 -3.28 -1.72 -13.33
C MET A 187 -2.57 -1.87 -11.97
N SER A 188 -3.34 -1.93 -10.88
CA SER A 188 -2.77 -2.05 -9.53
C SER A 188 -2.22 -3.45 -9.29
N LEU A 189 -3.02 -4.49 -9.51
CA LEU A 189 -2.63 -5.89 -9.29
C LEU A 189 -1.81 -6.44 -10.46
N GLY A 190 -2.22 -6.18 -11.70
CA GLY A 190 -1.63 -6.80 -12.90
C GLY A 190 -0.30 -6.21 -13.36
N LEU A 191 0.01 -4.98 -12.97
CA LEU A 191 1.23 -4.28 -13.41
C LEU A 191 2.03 -3.73 -12.23
N THR A 192 1.45 -2.81 -11.46
CA THR A 192 2.18 -2.08 -10.42
C THR A 192 2.69 -3.03 -9.34
N PHE A 193 1.82 -3.92 -8.84
CA PHE A 193 2.14 -4.86 -7.79
C PHE A 193 3.33 -5.78 -8.11
N PRO A 194 3.32 -6.59 -9.20
CA PRO A 194 4.42 -7.50 -9.50
C PRO A 194 5.71 -6.75 -9.79
N ILE A 195 5.66 -5.61 -10.49
CA ILE A 195 6.86 -4.79 -10.74
C ILE A 195 7.44 -4.31 -9.41
N ASN A 196 6.61 -3.80 -8.51
CA ASN A 196 7.09 -3.24 -7.25
C ASN A 196 7.66 -4.32 -6.32
N ILE A 197 7.09 -5.52 -6.31
CA ILE A 197 7.58 -6.65 -5.49
C ILE A 197 8.88 -7.22 -6.07
N ILE A 198 8.89 -7.55 -7.37
CA ILE A 198 9.99 -8.31 -8.00
C ILE A 198 11.19 -7.40 -8.27
N ILE A 199 10.94 -6.19 -8.78
CA ILE A 199 12.00 -5.25 -9.19
C ILE A 199 12.15 -4.13 -8.16
N GLY A 200 11.03 -3.55 -7.73
CA GLY A 200 11.01 -2.37 -6.85
C GLY A 200 11.72 -2.61 -5.52
N ILE A 201 11.36 -3.65 -4.77
CA ILE A 201 11.95 -3.92 -3.45
C ILE A 201 13.49 -4.05 -3.51
N PRO A 202 14.07 -4.93 -4.36
CA PRO A 202 15.53 -5.00 -4.47
C PRO A 202 16.16 -3.69 -4.98
N LEU A 203 15.56 -3.06 -5.99
CA LEU A 203 16.09 -1.85 -6.61
C LEU A 203 16.11 -0.66 -5.65
N TYR A 204 14.99 -0.40 -4.96
CA TYR A 204 14.89 0.71 -4.02
C TYR A 204 15.78 0.48 -2.80
N THR A 205 15.92 -0.76 -2.34
CA THR A 205 16.88 -1.12 -1.28
C THR A 205 18.31 -0.82 -1.71
N TYR A 206 18.68 -1.21 -2.93
CA TYR A 206 20.01 -0.94 -3.48
C TYR A 206 20.27 0.57 -3.59
N ILE A 207 19.31 1.32 -4.14
CA ILE A 207 19.41 2.78 -4.25
C ILE A 207 19.52 3.43 -2.86
N ALA A 208 18.67 3.08 -1.90
CA ALA A 208 18.72 3.65 -0.55
C ALA A 208 20.10 3.46 0.09
N LYS A 209 20.69 2.26 -0.03
CA LYS A 209 22.04 1.97 0.47
C LYS A 209 23.15 2.83 -0.16
N LEU A 210 22.95 3.33 -1.39
CA LEU A 210 23.92 4.22 -2.03
C LEU A 210 23.82 5.67 -1.54
N PHE A 211 22.69 6.07 -0.95
CA PHE A 211 22.38 7.46 -0.60
C PHE A 211 22.20 7.72 0.89
N SER A 212 22.17 6.66 1.73
CA SER A 212 22.23 6.69 3.20
C SER A 212 23.65 6.86 3.71
#